data_AF-A0A4R8QFF8-F1
#
_entry.id   AF-A0A4R8QFF8-F1
#
_cell.length_a   1.000
_cell.length_b   1.000
_cell.length_c   1.000
_cell.angle_alpha   90.00
_cell.angle_beta   90.00
_cell.angle_gamma   90.00
#
_symmetry.space_group_name_H-M   'P 1'
#
loop_
_entity.id
_entity.type
_entity.pdbx_description
1 polymer ?
#
loop_
_entity_poly.entity_id
_entity_poly.type
_entity_poly.pdbx_seq_one_letter_code
_entity_poly.pdbx_strand_id
1 'polypeptide(L)'
;MSRANPFISNGTCYHSAGEKVDEWLPCGNAELGDKTCCQRGDLCLSSRACYNGRFGITYLAGCSDPEYAHESCPDKGPWSGQPWSGLVYCNGTSNELVGCEQAARPTTLTSADACWCPQTSRTVAFADASVLENVVQLPTALGSSSDTARYNTDFDASDTSGNVTNAGRYLGDVANYRPAPDESAPVRSAYRHGSGPKQ
;
A
#
# COMPACT_ATOMS: atom_id res chain seq x y z
N MET A 1 -5.63 -29.77 14.77
CA MET A 1 -5.83 -28.67 13.80
C MET A 1 -4.47 -28.05 13.54
N SER A 2 -4.06 -27.97 12.28
CA SER A 2 -2.86 -27.24 11.88
C SER A 2 -3.04 -25.76 12.21
N ARG A 3 -2.04 -25.14 12.83
CA ARG A 3 -2.03 -23.69 13.06
C ARG A 3 -2.03 -22.97 11.71
N ALA A 4 -2.86 -21.94 11.56
CA ALA A 4 -2.88 -21.10 10.38
C ALA A 4 -1.52 -20.44 10.16
N ASN A 5 -1.08 -20.35 8.90
CA ASN A 5 0.20 -19.74 8.53
C ASN A 5 -0.01 -18.27 8.16
N PRO A 6 0.61 -17.30 8.86
CA PRO A 6 0.44 -15.87 8.57
C PRO A 6 1.00 -15.45 7.20
N PHE A 7 1.92 -16.22 6.63
CA PHE A 7 2.53 -15.93 5.32
C PHE A 7 1.70 -16.42 4.13
N ILE A 8 0.54 -17.04 4.38
CA ILE A 8 -0.38 -17.46 3.33
C ILE A 8 -1.51 -16.45 3.24
N SER A 9 -1.71 -15.88 2.05
CA SER A 9 -2.91 -15.08 1.79
C SER A 9 -4.12 -15.99 1.64
N ASN A 10 -4.92 -16.09 2.69
CA ASN A 10 -6.13 -16.91 2.73
C ASN A 10 -7.28 -16.15 3.38
N GLY A 11 -8.48 -16.27 2.82
CA GLY A 11 -9.66 -15.56 3.27
C GLY A 11 -10.53 -15.07 2.10
N THR A 12 -11.74 -14.63 2.43
CA THR A 12 -12.62 -13.90 1.51
C THR A 12 -12.42 -12.42 1.73
N CYS A 13 -12.52 -11.62 0.66
CA CYS A 13 -12.44 -10.17 0.72
C CYS A 13 -13.76 -9.53 0.32
N TYR A 14 -14.03 -8.37 0.91
CA TYR A 14 -15.21 -7.57 0.68
C TYR A 14 -14.80 -6.12 0.44
N HIS A 15 -15.47 -5.44 -0.50
CA HIS A 15 -15.23 -4.02 -0.75
C HIS A 15 -16.15 -3.09 0.04
N SER A 16 -17.26 -3.62 0.51
CA SER A 16 -18.20 -3.04 1.46
C SER A 16 -18.99 -4.18 2.11
N ALA A 17 -19.82 -3.88 3.11
CA ALA A 17 -20.61 -4.89 3.81
C ALA A 17 -21.35 -5.83 2.83
N GLY A 18 -21.07 -7.13 2.91
CA GLY A 18 -21.68 -8.17 2.07
C GLY A 18 -21.19 -8.26 0.61
N GLU A 19 -20.42 -7.28 0.12
CA GLU A 19 -20.00 -7.20 -1.29
C GLU A 19 -18.65 -7.88 -1.52
N LYS A 20 -18.69 -9.17 -1.87
CA LYS A 20 -17.51 -10.02 -2.09
C LYS A 20 -16.72 -9.62 -3.33
N VAL A 21 -15.39 -9.78 -3.27
CA VAL A 21 -14.47 -9.55 -4.39
C VAL A 21 -13.45 -10.68 -4.50
N ASP A 22 -13.42 -11.35 -5.64
CA ASP A 22 -12.54 -12.51 -5.87
C ASP A 22 -11.15 -12.10 -6.37
N GLU A 23 -11.02 -10.93 -6.97
CA GLU A 23 -9.76 -10.40 -7.52
C GLU A 23 -8.78 -9.94 -6.43
N TRP A 24 -9.21 -9.93 -5.16
CA TRP A 24 -8.44 -9.42 -4.04
C TRP A 24 -8.04 -10.53 -3.08
N LEU A 25 -6.98 -10.26 -2.32
CA LEU A 25 -6.44 -11.15 -1.30
C LEU A 25 -6.20 -10.39 0.00
N PRO A 26 -6.39 -11.06 1.16
CA PRO A 26 -6.03 -10.48 2.43
C PRO A 26 -4.50 -10.33 2.55
N CYS A 27 -4.10 -9.25 3.20
CA CYS A 27 -2.72 -8.94 3.58
C CYS A 27 -2.25 -9.87 4.72
N GLY A 28 -2.14 -11.16 4.41
CA GLY A 28 -1.90 -12.25 5.36
C GLY A 28 -3.08 -13.23 5.42
N ASN A 29 -3.20 -13.95 6.53
CA ASN A 29 -4.22 -14.98 6.69
C ASN A 29 -5.40 -14.47 7.54
N ALA A 30 -6.60 -14.42 6.96
CA ALA A 30 -7.81 -13.98 7.63
C ALA A 30 -8.28 -14.94 8.74
N GLU A 31 -7.81 -16.19 8.76
CA GLU A 31 -8.05 -17.10 9.90
C GLU A 31 -7.37 -16.62 11.19
N LEU A 32 -6.38 -15.72 11.07
CA LEU A 32 -5.67 -15.08 12.19
C LEU A 32 -6.27 -13.70 12.52
N GLY A 33 -7.51 -13.43 12.10
CA GLY A 33 -8.22 -12.18 12.31
C GLY A 33 -8.33 -11.35 11.03
N ASP A 34 -9.26 -10.40 11.03
CA ASP A 34 -9.61 -9.68 9.82
C ASP A 34 -8.47 -8.84 9.29
N LYS A 35 -8.25 -8.89 7.98
CA LYS A 35 -7.16 -8.22 7.29
C LYS A 35 -7.70 -7.23 6.27
N THR A 36 -6.94 -6.16 6.03
CA THR A 36 -7.05 -5.39 4.79
C THR A 36 -6.86 -6.31 3.58
N CYS A 37 -7.59 -6.04 2.51
CA CYS A 37 -7.47 -6.74 1.24
C CYS A 37 -7.02 -5.81 0.12
N CYS A 38 -6.06 -6.26 -0.67
CA CYS A 38 -5.57 -5.57 -1.86
C CYS A 38 -5.73 -6.48 -3.09
N GLN A 39 -5.63 -5.91 -4.29
CA GLN A 39 -5.66 -6.70 -5.52
C GLN A 39 -4.53 -7.74 -5.54
N ARG A 40 -4.80 -8.91 -6.11
CA ARG A 40 -3.80 -9.96 -6.34
C ARG A 40 -2.54 -9.40 -7.00
N GLY A 41 -1.38 -9.72 -6.44
CA GLY A 41 -0.09 -9.24 -6.94
C GLY A 41 0.26 -7.81 -6.53
N ASP A 42 -0.56 -7.13 -5.72
CA ASP A 42 -0.24 -5.79 -5.21
C ASP A 42 0.50 -5.87 -3.87
N LEU A 43 1.11 -4.74 -3.52
CA LEU A 43 1.84 -4.56 -2.28
C LEU A 43 0.92 -4.01 -1.20
N CYS A 44 0.75 -4.73 -0.10
CA CYS A 44 0.13 -4.21 1.11
C CYS A 44 1.09 -3.25 1.80
N LEU A 45 0.55 -2.12 2.23
CA LEU A 45 1.29 -1.04 2.87
C LEU A 45 0.79 -0.81 4.30
N SER A 46 1.55 -0.02 5.07
CA SER A 46 1.07 0.56 6.32
C SER A 46 -0.23 1.34 6.11
N SER A 47 -0.91 1.67 7.21
CA SER A 47 -2.15 2.46 7.17
C SER A 47 -3.29 1.81 6.36
N ARG A 48 -3.26 0.47 6.21
CA ARG A 48 -4.27 -0.33 5.50
C ARG A 48 -4.40 0.06 4.01
N ALA A 49 -3.31 0.56 3.44
CA ALA A 49 -3.24 0.94 2.03
C ALA A 49 -2.65 -0.17 1.17
N CYS A 50 -2.82 0.00 -0.14
CA CYS A 50 -2.35 -0.91 -1.15
C CYS A 50 -1.57 -0.11 -2.22
N TYR A 51 -0.59 -0.74 -2.84
CA TYR A 51 0.11 -0.19 -3.99
C TYR A 51 0.13 -1.16 -5.17
N ASN A 52 -0.40 -0.68 -6.28
CA ASN A 52 -0.32 -1.35 -7.56
C ASN A 52 0.92 -0.86 -8.31
N GLY A 53 1.99 -1.67 -8.32
CA GLY A 53 3.24 -1.31 -8.97
C GLY A 53 3.18 -1.24 -10.50
N ARG A 54 2.19 -1.89 -11.12
CA ARG A 54 2.02 -1.87 -12.58
C ARG A 54 1.48 -0.53 -13.08
N PHE A 55 0.58 0.08 -12.32
CA PHE A 55 -0.09 1.33 -12.70
C PHE A 55 0.36 2.53 -11.85
N GLY A 56 1.21 2.32 -10.83
CA GLY A 56 1.73 3.38 -9.98
C GLY A 56 0.65 3.99 -9.06
N ILE A 57 -0.33 3.19 -8.64
CA ILE A 57 -1.49 3.67 -7.90
C ILE A 57 -1.38 3.23 -6.44
N THR A 58 -1.47 4.19 -5.52
CA THR A 58 -1.69 3.93 -4.09
C THR A 58 -3.19 4.07 -3.80
N TYR A 59 -3.79 3.16 -3.04
CA TYR A 59 -5.24 3.12 -2.87
C TYR A 59 -5.69 2.47 -1.55
N LEU A 60 -6.94 2.70 -1.18
CA LEU A 60 -7.68 1.94 -0.19
C LEU A 60 -8.69 1.04 -0.89
N ALA A 61 -8.85 -0.20 -0.45
CA ALA A 61 -9.76 -1.17 -1.05
C ALA A 61 -10.66 -1.87 -0.04
N GLY A 62 -10.39 -3.14 0.24
CA GLY A 62 -11.30 -4.03 0.95
C GLY A 62 -10.76 -4.52 2.29
N CYS A 63 -11.53 -5.38 2.93
CA CYS A 63 -11.08 -6.19 4.05
C CYS A 63 -11.77 -7.54 4.07
N SER A 64 -11.32 -8.45 4.94
CA SER A 64 -11.89 -9.78 5.07
C SER A 64 -13.15 -9.86 5.93
N ASP A 65 -13.48 -8.78 6.63
CA ASP A 65 -14.68 -8.71 7.46
C ASP A 65 -15.92 -8.60 6.56
N PRO A 66 -16.86 -9.56 6.61
CA PRO A 66 -18.10 -9.51 5.84
C PRO A 66 -19.00 -8.32 6.18
N GLU A 67 -18.91 -7.77 7.40
CA GLU A 67 -19.69 -6.61 7.82
C GLU A 67 -18.99 -5.28 7.52
N TYR A 68 -17.71 -5.32 7.15
CA TYR A 68 -16.88 -4.13 6.91
C TYR A 68 -16.86 -3.15 8.10
N ALA A 69 -16.97 -3.67 9.32
CA ALA A 69 -17.05 -2.92 10.57
C ALA A 69 -15.77 -3.07 11.42
N HIS A 70 -14.90 -4.03 11.09
CA HIS A 70 -13.66 -4.27 11.80
C HIS A 70 -12.64 -3.14 11.59
N GLU A 71 -11.83 -2.85 12.61
CA GLU A 71 -10.85 -1.75 12.56
C GLU A 71 -9.73 -1.97 11.53
N SER A 72 -9.50 -3.20 11.08
CA SER A 72 -8.54 -3.48 10.00
C SER A 72 -9.09 -3.13 8.61
N CYS A 73 -10.38 -2.80 8.51
CA CYS A 73 -10.99 -2.35 7.27
C CYS A 73 -10.56 -0.92 6.92
N PRO A 74 -10.13 -0.67 5.66
CA PRO A 74 -9.83 0.68 5.20
C PRO A 74 -11.05 1.60 5.25
N ASP A 75 -10.89 2.79 5.83
CA ASP A 75 -11.93 3.82 5.75
C ASP A 75 -11.81 4.61 4.45
N LYS A 76 -12.70 4.32 3.48
CA LYS A 76 -12.79 5.06 2.21
C LYS A 76 -13.62 6.35 2.34
N GLY A 77 -14.07 6.70 3.54
CA GLY A 77 -14.87 7.89 3.85
C GLY A 77 -16.10 8.03 2.94
N PRO A 78 -16.24 9.15 2.20
CA PRO A 78 -17.37 9.40 1.29
C PRO A 78 -17.42 8.43 0.11
N TRP A 79 -16.36 7.66 -0.15
CA TRP A 79 -16.28 6.66 -1.22
C TRP A 79 -16.46 5.24 -0.70
N SER A 80 -17.01 5.05 0.50
CA SER A 80 -17.31 3.73 1.08
C SER A 80 -18.12 2.80 0.18
N GLY A 81 -18.97 3.35 -0.71
CA GLY A 81 -19.70 2.56 -1.69
C GLY A 81 -18.88 2.12 -2.91
N GLN A 82 -17.73 2.73 -3.19
CA GLN A 82 -16.87 2.35 -4.32
C GLN A 82 -16.05 1.12 -3.95
N PRO A 83 -15.64 0.27 -4.90
CA PRO A 83 -14.78 -0.85 -4.55
C PRO A 83 -13.46 -0.39 -3.93
N TRP A 84 -12.84 0.63 -4.51
CA TRP A 84 -11.60 1.22 -4.03
C TRP A 84 -11.59 2.74 -4.26
N SER A 85 -10.72 3.42 -3.52
CA SER A 85 -10.45 4.86 -3.68
C SER A 85 -8.95 5.08 -3.84
N GLY A 86 -8.55 5.83 -4.86
CA GLY A 86 -7.14 6.22 -5.04
C GLY A 86 -6.68 7.14 -3.89
N LEU A 87 -5.38 7.20 -3.67
CA LEU A 87 -4.75 8.06 -2.65
C LEU A 87 -3.69 8.96 -3.30
N VAL A 88 -3.62 10.20 -2.83
CA VAL A 88 -2.52 11.13 -3.15
C VAL A 88 -2.00 11.79 -1.88
N TYR A 89 -0.68 11.89 -1.78
CA TYR A 89 -0.02 12.57 -0.66
C TYR A 89 0.07 14.07 -0.91
N CYS A 90 -0.35 14.87 0.07
CA CYS A 90 -0.48 16.32 -0.09
C CYS A 90 0.72 17.15 0.35
N ASN A 91 1.89 16.82 -0.20
CA ASN A 91 3.13 17.55 0.09
C ASN A 91 2.99 19.06 -0.16
N GLY A 92 3.49 19.86 0.78
CA GLY A 92 3.44 21.33 0.72
C GLY A 92 2.13 21.96 1.18
N THR A 93 1.08 21.18 1.45
CA THR A 93 -0.14 21.67 2.13
C THR A 93 -0.42 20.97 3.44
N SER A 94 -0.16 19.67 3.53
CA SER A 94 -0.26 18.88 4.77
C SER A 94 0.63 17.62 4.68
N ASN A 95 0.68 16.85 5.76
CA ASN A 95 1.31 15.53 5.79
C ASN A 95 0.24 14.44 5.82
N GLU A 96 -0.68 14.51 4.86
CA GLU A 96 -1.85 13.64 4.79
C GLU A 96 -1.97 12.98 3.42
N LEU A 97 -2.58 11.80 3.41
CA LEU A 97 -3.08 11.15 2.21
C LEU A 97 -4.58 11.46 2.10
N VAL A 98 -4.98 11.96 0.95
CA VAL A 98 -6.38 12.24 0.64
C VAL A 98 -6.86 11.22 -0.38
N GLY A 99 -8.11 10.79 -0.23
CA GLY A 99 -8.69 9.86 -1.20
C GLY A 99 -9.19 10.56 -2.46
N CYS A 100 -9.48 9.75 -3.47
CA CYS A 100 -10.03 10.20 -4.74
C CYS A 100 -11.10 9.24 -5.25
N GLU A 101 -12.20 9.82 -5.72
CA GLU A 101 -13.28 9.13 -6.42
C GLU A 101 -12.78 8.43 -7.68
N GLN A 102 -13.32 7.24 -7.94
CA GLN A 102 -13.18 6.49 -9.17
C GLN A 102 -14.55 6.36 -9.84
N ALA A 103 -14.81 7.15 -10.88
CA ALA A 103 -16.12 7.24 -11.53
C ALA A 103 -16.59 5.89 -12.12
N ALA A 104 -15.65 5.11 -12.67
CA ALA A 104 -15.95 3.80 -13.24
C ALA A 104 -16.19 2.70 -12.19
N ARG A 105 -15.75 2.92 -10.94
CA ARG A 105 -15.91 2.00 -9.79
C ARG A 105 -15.58 0.53 -10.12
N PRO A 106 -14.45 0.21 -10.79
CA PRO A 106 -14.15 -1.17 -11.13
C PRO A 106 -13.67 -1.94 -9.89
N THR A 107 -13.93 -3.25 -9.81
CA THR A 107 -13.30 -4.12 -8.78
C THR A 107 -11.86 -4.46 -9.14
N THR A 108 -11.56 -4.57 -10.44
CA THR A 108 -10.19 -4.75 -10.94
C THR A 108 -9.55 -3.40 -11.26
N LEU A 109 -8.43 -3.11 -10.63
CA LEU A 109 -7.65 -1.90 -10.83
C LEU A 109 -6.74 -2.07 -12.05
N THR A 110 -7.11 -1.38 -13.13
CA THR A 110 -6.37 -1.29 -14.40
C THR A 110 -5.95 0.13 -14.75
N SER A 111 -6.57 1.12 -14.10
CA SER A 111 -6.33 2.55 -14.24
C SER A 111 -6.93 3.28 -13.04
N ALA A 112 -6.56 4.56 -12.85
CA ALA A 112 -7.20 5.46 -11.89
C ALA A 112 -7.61 6.76 -12.59
N ASP A 113 -8.68 7.35 -12.08
CA ASP A 113 -9.02 8.74 -12.39
C ASP A 113 -7.96 9.69 -11.82
N ALA A 114 -7.86 10.88 -12.42
CA ALA A 114 -6.92 11.89 -11.98
C ALA A 114 -7.20 12.28 -10.52
N CYS A 115 -6.14 12.27 -9.72
CA CYS A 115 -6.19 12.50 -8.28
C CYS A 115 -5.20 13.61 -7.92
N TRP A 116 -5.66 14.64 -7.23
CA TRP A 116 -4.84 15.79 -6.84
C TRP A 116 -5.24 16.28 -5.46
N CYS A 117 -4.34 17.01 -4.81
CA CYS A 117 -4.58 17.58 -3.50
C CYS A 117 -5.38 18.89 -3.60
N PRO A 118 -6.64 18.92 -3.17
CA PRO A 118 -7.43 20.15 -3.18
C PRO A 118 -6.97 21.09 -2.06
N GLN A 119 -7.00 22.40 -2.33
CA GLN A 119 -6.51 23.41 -1.39
C GLN A 119 -7.46 23.67 -0.21
N THR A 120 -8.78 23.54 -0.43
CA THR A 120 -9.81 24.05 0.51
C THR A 120 -10.81 23.02 1.02
N SER A 121 -11.10 21.96 0.25
CA SER A 121 -12.01 20.88 0.65
C SER A 121 -11.39 19.54 0.28
N ARG A 122 -10.78 18.86 1.27
CA ARG A 122 -10.13 17.57 1.08
C ARG A 122 -10.80 16.52 1.95
N THR A 123 -10.94 15.32 1.42
CA THR A 123 -11.30 14.14 2.22
C THR A 123 -10.00 13.48 2.65
N VAL A 124 -9.58 13.74 3.89
CA VAL A 124 -8.42 13.07 4.47
C VAL A 124 -8.78 11.60 4.69
N ALA A 125 -7.99 10.70 4.12
CA ALA A 125 -8.09 9.28 4.42
C ALA A 125 -7.34 8.98 5.72
N PHE A 126 -6.09 9.43 5.81
CA PHE A 126 -5.26 9.33 7.02
C PHE A 126 -4.02 10.24 6.92
N ALA A 127 -3.35 10.44 8.06
CA ALA A 127 -2.06 11.13 8.15
C ALA A 127 -0.95 10.11 8.35
N ASP A 128 0.09 10.16 7.51
CA ASP A 128 1.26 9.28 7.54
C ASP A 128 2.40 9.89 6.71
N ALA A 129 3.54 9.20 6.61
CA ALA A 129 4.65 9.57 5.74
C ALA A 129 4.26 9.54 4.25
N SER A 130 4.98 10.31 3.43
CA SER A 130 4.81 10.31 1.97
C SER A 130 5.21 8.99 1.30
N VAL A 131 5.95 8.15 2.01
CA VAL A 131 6.31 6.79 1.63
C VAL A 131 5.82 5.88 2.73
N LEU A 132 4.76 5.13 2.43
CA LEU A 132 4.20 4.15 3.36
C LEU A 132 5.12 2.94 3.47
N GLU A 133 5.13 2.29 4.64
CA GLU A 133 5.96 1.12 4.84
C GLU A 133 5.40 -0.07 4.07
N ASN A 134 6.29 -0.86 3.48
CA ASN A 134 5.90 -2.11 2.83
C ASN A 134 5.61 -3.15 3.91
N VAL A 135 4.46 -3.83 3.80
CA VAL A 135 4.07 -4.89 4.73
C VAL A 135 4.28 -6.25 4.08
N VAL A 136 3.60 -6.48 2.95
CA VAL A 136 3.63 -7.80 2.28
C VAL A 136 3.28 -7.66 0.80
N GLN A 137 4.04 -8.34 -0.05
CA GLN A 137 3.73 -8.46 -1.47
C GLN A 137 2.80 -9.65 -1.66
N LEU A 138 1.56 -9.39 -2.11
CA LEU A 138 0.57 -10.44 -2.29
C LEU A 138 0.95 -11.36 -3.45
N PRO A 139 0.62 -12.66 -3.35
CA PRO A 139 0.69 -13.55 -4.49
C PRO A 139 -0.41 -13.21 -5.50
N THR A 140 -0.32 -13.81 -6.68
CA THR A 140 -1.36 -13.71 -7.70
C THR A 140 -2.52 -14.70 -7.48
N ALA A 141 -2.31 -15.74 -6.66
CA ALA A 141 -3.29 -16.80 -6.39
C ALA A 141 -3.60 -16.93 -4.88
N LEU A 142 -4.84 -17.30 -4.56
CA LEU A 142 -5.29 -17.51 -3.17
C LEU A 142 -4.62 -18.77 -2.59
N GLY A 143 -4.27 -18.75 -1.31
CA GLY A 143 -3.63 -19.87 -0.63
C GLY A 143 -2.13 -20.01 -0.95
N SER A 144 -1.59 -19.13 -1.80
CA SER A 144 -0.15 -19.07 -2.07
C SER A 144 0.59 -18.30 -0.98
N SER A 145 1.89 -18.54 -0.87
CA SER A 145 2.77 -17.76 -0.01
C SER A 145 2.92 -16.35 -0.53
N SER A 146 2.89 -15.39 0.39
CA SER A 146 3.23 -14.01 0.10
C SER A 146 4.72 -13.78 0.30
N ASP A 147 5.31 -12.92 -0.52
CA ASP A 147 6.68 -12.48 -0.29
C ASP A 147 6.66 -11.36 0.75
N THR A 148 7.35 -11.55 1.88
CA THR A 148 7.48 -10.48 2.88
C THR A 148 8.31 -9.35 2.29
N ALA A 149 7.66 -8.24 1.94
CA ALA A 149 8.35 -7.04 1.50
C ALA A 149 8.93 -6.33 2.73
N ARG A 150 10.11 -6.75 3.21
CA ARG A 150 10.86 -6.16 4.35
C ARG A 150 10.02 -6.02 5.64
N TYR A 151 10.05 -7.04 6.48
CA TYR A 151 9.43 -7.03 7.80
C TYR A 151 10.07 -5.95 8.71
N ASN A 152 9.37 -4.83 8.96
CA ASN A 152 9.47 -4.12 10.24
C ASN A 152 8.49 -4.81 11.19
N THR A 153 8.99 -5.28 12.32
CA THR A 153 8.35 -6.21 13.26
C THR A 153 7.16 -5.65 14.06
N ASP A 154 6.54 -4.55 13.65
CA ASP A 154 5.65 -3.79 14.54
C ASP A 154 4.15 -4.16 14.42
N PHE A 155 3.78 -5.08 13.52
CA PHE A 155 2.37 -5.45 13.34
C PHE A 155 1.88 -6.64 14.19
N ASP A 156 2.74 -7.34 14.95
CA ASP A 156 2.31 -8.49 15.79
C ASP A 156 3.23 -8.75 17.01
N ALA A 157 3.79 -7.72 17.63
CA ALA A 157 4.60 -7.88 18.85
C ALA A 157 3.78 -8.26 20.11
N SER A 158 2.46 -8.42 20.01
CA SER A 158 1.59 -8.78 21.14
C SER A 158 1.29 -10.28 21.28
N ASP A 159 1.68 -11.15 20.34
CA ASP A 159 1.43 -12.61 20.46
C ASP A 159 2.66 -13.49 20.13
N THR A 160 3.80 -13.19 20.76
CA THR A 160 4.95 -14.11 20.76
C THR A 160 5.00 -14.96 22.03
N SER A 161 4.12 -15.96 22.10
CA SER A 161 4.42 -17.20 22.85
C SER A 161 4.46 -18.42 21.93
N GLY A 162 5.46 -18.43 21.05
CA GLY A 162 5.68 -19.55 20.14
C GLY A 162 7.03 -19.44 19.46
N ASN A 163 8.03 -20.12 20.01
CA ASN A 163 9.36 -20.36 19.44
C ASN A 163 9.37 -20.41 17.89
N VAL A 164 9.92 -19.37 17.24
CA VAL A 164 10.22 -19.38 15.80
C VAL A 164 11.73 -19.55 15.62
N THR A 165 12.20 -20.80 15.59
CA THR A 165 13.60 -21.13 15.27
C THR A 165 13.86 -21.28 13.76
N ASN A 166 13.23 -20.49 12.89
CA ASN A 166 13.52 -20.61 11.44
C ASN A 166 13.45 -19.30 10.62
N ALA A 167 13.79 -18.17 11.22
CA ALA A 167 13.83 -16.87 10.53
C ALA A 167 15.14 -16.59 9.76
N GLY A 168 15.98 -17.60 9.49
CA GLY A 168 17.40 -17.37 9.22
C GLY A 168 17.97 -17.76 7.84
N ARG A 169 17.20 -18.06 6.79
CA ARG A 169 17.78 -18.68 5.58
C ARG A 169 17.41 -18.18 4.18
N TYR A 170 16.79 -17.02 4.03
CA TYR A 170 16.70 -16.37 2.71
C TYR A 170 17.33 -14.97 2.74
N LEU A 171 18.60 -14.90 3.15
CA LEU A 171 19.49 -13.79 2.81
C LEU A 171 20.24 -14.20 1.55
N GLY A 172 19.76 -13.71 0.41
CA GLY A 172 20.37 -13.89 -0.90
C GLY A 172 19.84 -12.86 -1.88
N ASP A 173 20.54 -11.73 -1.93
CA ASP A 173 20.69 -10.84 -3.10
C ASP A 173 19.44 -10.43 -3.89
N VAL A 174 18.83 -9.28 -3.55
CA VAL A 174 18.21 -8.43 -4.59
C VAL A 174 18.39 -6.94 -4.27
N ALA A 175 18.89 -6.23 -5.28
CA ALA A 175 19.43 -4.89 -5.29
C ALA A 175 18.52 -3.78 -4.72
N ASN A 176 19.19 -2.77 -4.14
CA ASN A 176 18.64 -1.45 -3.88
C ASN A 176 18.03 -0.86 -5.15
N TYR A 177 16.71 -0.72 -5.22
CA TYR A 177 16.07 0.08 -6.26
C TYR A 177 16.24 1.57 -5.89
N ARG A 178 17.21 2.23 -6.52
CA ARG A 178 17.29 3.70 -6.57
C ARG A 178 16.28 4.18 -7.61
N PRO A 179 15.45 5.20 -7.33
CA PRO A 179 14.68 5.86 -8.38
C PRO A 179 15.64 6.44 -9.43
N ALA A 180 15.28 6.32 -10.70
CA ALA A 180 16.00 6.97 -11.78
C ALA A 180 15.98 8.50 -11.58
N PRO A 181 17.09 9.22 -11.81
CA PRO A 181 17.06 10.68 -11.81
C PRO A 181 16.26 11.16 -13.02
N ASP A 182 15.37 12.11 -12.77
CA ASP A 182 14.58 12.85 -13.75
C ASP A 182 15.50 13.58 -14.75
N GLU A 183 15.52 13.14 -16.02
CA GLU A 183 16.21 13.80 -17.15
C GLU A 183 15.37 14.92 -17.80
N SER A 184 14.60 15.67 -17.02
CA SER A 184 13.77 16.78 -17.55
C SER A 184 14.11 18.15 -16.96
N ALA A 185 15.37 18.40 -16.60
CA ALA A 185 15.84 19.74 -16.23
C ALA A 185 16.72 20.35 -17.34
N PRO A 186 16.39 21.53 -17.89
CA PRO A 186 17.25 22.18 -18.89
C PRO A 186 18.56 22.64 -18.26
N VAL A 187 19.67 22.28 -18.92
CA VAL A 187 21.05 22.62 -18.56
C VAL A 187 21.20 24.14 -18.38
N ARG A 188 21.29 24.62 -17.14
CA ARG A 188 21.88 25.93 -16.84
C ARG A 188 23.37 25.75 -16.58
N SER A 189 24.15 26.20 -17.55
CA SER A 189 25.62 26.32 -17.55
C SER A 189 26.17 26.88 -16.22
N ALA A 190 27.13 26.18 -15.62
CA ALA A 190 27.82 26.61 -14.42
C ALA A 190 29.20 27.25 -14.74
N TYR A 191 29.35 28.50 -14.27
CA TYR A 191 30.53 29.15 -13.71
C TYR A 191 31.88 29.20 -14.44
N ARG A 192 32.41 30.43 -14.59
CA ARG A 192 33.81 30.76 -14.29
C ARG A 192 33.91 32.08 -13.52
N HIS A 193 34.21 31.98 -12.23
CA HIS A 193 34.94 33.01 -11.49
C HIS A 193 36.42 32.60 -11.52
N GLY A 194 37.32 33.52 -11.86
CA GLY A 194 38.76 33.27 -11.83
C GLY A 194 39.59 34.48 -12.28
N SER A 195 39.92 35.33 -11.31
CA SER A 195 41.25 35.92 -11.10
C SER A 195 41.86 36.80 -12.20
N GLY A 196 41.75 38.13 -12.04
CA GLY A 196 42.65 39.09 -12.69
C GLY A 196 43.91 39.34 -11.84
N PRO A 197 45.10 39.54 -12.42
CA PRO A 197 46.26 39.96 -11.67
C PRO A 197 46.33 41.49 -11.54
N LYS A 198 46.89 41.93 -10.42
CA LYS A 198 47.33 43.31 -10.15
C LYS A 198 48.54 43.66 -11.02
N GLN A 199 48.43 44.72 -11.83
CA GLN A 199 49.33 45.89 -11.92
C GLN A 199 48.88 46.78 -13.09
#